data_AF-A0AAE0EIA5-F1
#
_entry.id   AF-A0AAE0EIA5-F1
#
_cell.length_a   1.000
_cell.length_b   1.000
_cell.length_c   1.000
_cell.angle_alpha   90.00
_cell.angle_beta   90.00
_cell.angle_gamma   90.00
#
_symmetry.space_group_name_H-M   'P 1'
#
loop_
_entity.id
_entity.type
_entity.pdbx_description
1 polymer ?
#
loop_
_entity_poly.entity_id
_entity_poly.type
_entity_poly.pdbx_seq_one_letter_code
_entity_poly.pdbx_strand_id
1 'polypeptide(L)'
;MTRIAKMSYDPIDIYDGHMRRSRSASTNDEAPPRRCRETTAAPKYNIRYTQDLGKKSNSVLSSLRQRKEEKLKDYLTRFSQDVSEVHDPNDNVAVSAFINSLQHNQLSLSLRQREPTTYASLVDDVEGYTMAEEEKLSHERELIHGS
;
A
#
# COMPACT_ATOMS: atom_id res chain seq x y z
N MET A 1 -26.15 36.77 13.08
CA MET A 1 -25.25 36.96 14.23
C MET A 1 -24.70 35.61 14.65
N THR A 2 -23.42 35.37 14.37
CA THR A 2 -22.63 34.18 14.71
C THR A 2 -22.36 34.10 16.20
N ARG A 3 -22.46 32.92 16.83
CA ARG A 3 -21.67 32.60 18.04
C ARG A 3 -21.16 31.16 17.98
N ILE A 4 -19.85 31.07 18.19
CA ILE A 4 -18.97 29.90 18.12
C ILE A 4 -18.60 29.50 19.55
N ALA A 5 -18.48 28.18 19.75
CA ALA A 5 -17.70 27.46 20.77
C ALA A 5 -18.15 27.57 22.26
N LYS A 6 -17.92 26.59 23.14
CA LYS A 6 -16.76 25.70 23.27
C LYS A 6 -17.15 24.32 23.82
N MET A 7 -16.52 23.28 23.25
CA MET A 7 -16.35 21.96 23.86
C MET A 7 -15.36 22.13 25.03
N SER A 8 -15.81 21.81 26.24
CA SER A 8 -14.95 21.74 27.43
C SER A 8 -14.33 20.36 27.49
N TYR A 9 -13.01 20.29 27.34
CA TYR A 9 -12.21 19.12 27.66
C TYR A 9 -11.91 19.16 29.16
N ASP A 10 -12.34 18.15 29.91
CA ASP A 10 -11.87 17.96 31.28
C ASP A 10 -10.61 17.07 31.29
N PRO A 11 -9.57 17.47 32.04
CA PRO A 11 -8.22 16.93 31.93
C PRO A 11 -8.00 15.58 32.65
N ILE A 12 -6.94 14.92 32.19
CA ILE A 12 -6.37 13.67 32.70
C ILE A 12 -5.80 13.89 34.12
N ASP A 13 -6.35 13.20 35.13
CA ASP A 13 -5.68 12.96 36.42
C ASP A 13 -5.18 11.50 36.42
N ILE A 14 -3.94 11.27 36.01
CA ILE A 14 -2.75 11.10 36.88
C ILE A 14 -2.97 10.03 37.96
N TYR A 15 -2.34 8.87 37.73
CA TYR A 15 -2.13 7.80 38.71
C TYR A 15 -1.51 8.36 39.99
N ASP A 16 -2.13 8.09 41.14
CA ASP A 16 -1.44 8.13 42.42
C ASP A 16 -1.79 6.91 43.26
N GLY A 17 -0.74 6.20 43.68
CA GLY A 17 -0.81 4.91 44.34
C GLY A 17 -0.82 5.08 45.85
N HIS A 18 -1.82 4.53 46.53
CA HIS A 18 -1.70 4.22 47.94
C HIS A 18 -2.42 2.91 48.29
N MET A 19 -1.63 1.84 48.38
CA MET A 19 -1.91 0.69 49.22
C MET A 19 -2.10 1.16 50.67
N ARG A 20 -3.30 0.96 51.24
CA ARG A 20 -3.44 0.74 52.68
C ARG A 20 -4.28 -0.49 52.97
N ARG A 21 -3.61 -1.38 53.71
CA ARG A 21 -4.08 -2.63 54.31
C ARG A 21 -5.33 -2.41 55.16
N SER A 22 -6.31 -3.29 54.97
CA SER A 22 -7.24 -3.67 56.03
C SER A 22 -7.09 -5.17 56.26
N ARG A 23 -6.41 -5.55 57.35
CA ARG A 23 -6.53 -6.87 57.96
C ARG A 23 -7.83 -6.88 58.76
N SER A 24 -8.70 -7.83 58.47
CA SER A 24 -9.60 -8.40 59.46
C SER A 24 -9.55 -9.92 59.28
N ALA A 25 -9.00 -10.60 60.29
CA ALA A 25 -8.95 -12.04 60.38
C ALA A 25 -10.35 -12.59 60.65
N SER A 26 -10.75 -13.65 59.96
CA SER A 26 -11.79 -14.56 60.42
C SER A 26 -11.49 -15.97 59.93
N THR A 27 -10.96 -16.76 60.85
CA THR A 27 -11.26 -18.18 61.12
C THR A 27 -11.43 -19.15 59.95
N ASN A 28 -10.43 -20.01 59.82
CA ASN A 28 -10.52 -21.46 59.60
C ASN A 28 -11.60 -21.97 58.63
N ASP A 29 -11.18 -22.26 57.39
CA ASP A 29 -11.48 -23.55 56.76
C ASP A 29 -10.48 -23.76 55.61
N GLU A 30 -9.45 -24.56 55.90
CA GLU A 30 -8.43 -24.99 54.95
C GLU A 30 -9.02 -26.05 54.03
N ALA A 31 -9.64 -25.61 52.93
CA ALA A 31 -9.99 -26.49 51.83
C ALA A 31 -8.70 -26.94 51.11
N PRO A 32 -8.51 -28.24 50.82
CA PRO A 32 -7.29 -28.72 50.18
C PRO A 32 -7.14 -28.07 48.80
N PRO A 33 -5.90 -27.79 48.33
CA PRO A 33 -5.71 -27.16 47.04
C PRO A 33 -6.35 -28.06 45.99
N ARG A 34 -7.37 -27.53 45.30
CA ARG A 34 -7.88 -28.15 44.08
C ARG A 34 -6.67 -28.30 43.18
N ARG A 35 -6.32 -29.54 42.88
CA ARG A 35 -5.31 -29.90 41.90
C ARG A 35 -5.66 -29.17 40.61
N CYS A 36 -5.02 -28.03 40.37
CA CYS A 36 -5.08 -27.35 39.08
C CYS A 36 -4.51 -28.37 38.10
N ARG A 37 -5.37 -29.00 37.31
CA ARG A 37 -4.92 -29.61 36.06
C ARG A 37 -4.43 -28.44 35.23
N GLU A 38 -3.11 -28.27 35.20
CA GLU A 38 -2.44 -27.43 34.22
C GLU A 38 -2.69 -28.03 32.84
N THR A 39 -3.85 -27.75 32.27
CA THR A 39 -4.04 -27.79 30.83
C THR A 39 -3.69 -26.40 30.30
N THR A 40 -2.43 -26.02 30.41
CA THR A 40 -1.87 -24.87 29.70
C THR A 40 -1.62 -25.26 28.25
N ALA A 41 -2.70 -25.59 27.53
CA ALA A 41 -2.71 -25.37 26.10
C ALA A 41 -2.88 -23.86 25.91
N ALA A 42 -1.76 -23.13 25.94
CA ALA A 42 -1.74 -21.76 25.47
C ALA A 42 -2.40 -21.74 24.08
N PRO A 43 -3.36 -20.85 23.80
CA PRO A 43 -3.89 -20.75 22.46
C PRO A 43 -2.70 -20.43 21.57
N LYS A 44 -2.41 -21.33 20.62
CA LYS A 44 -1.48 -21.04 19.55
C LYS A 44 -2.16 -20.01 18.67
N TYR A 45 -2.15 -18.76 19.12
CA TYR A 45 -2.48 -17.64 18.26
C TYR A 45 -1.43 -17.68 17.15
N ASN A 46 -1.82 -18.19 15.99
CA ASN A 46 -0.99 -18.15 14.80
C ASN A 46 -0.92 -16.66 14.40
N ILE A 47 0.13 -15.99 14.86
CA ILE A 47 0.47 -14.61 14.51
C ILE A 47 0.82 -14.61 13.02
N ARG A 48 -0.20 -14.58 12.14
CA ARG A 48 -0.04 -14.40 10.68
C ARG A 48 0.50 -13.00 10.33
N TYR A 49 0.61 -12.11 11.31
CA TYR A 49 1.00 -10.72 11.14
C TYR A 49 2.42 -10.54 10.55
N THR A 50 3.27 -11.57 10.53
CA THR A 50 4.66 -11.39 10.07
C THR A 50 4.87 -11.51 8.56
N GLN A 51 3.87 -11.93 7.77
CA GLN A 51 4.05 -12.09 6.32
C GLN A 51 3.89 -10.79 5.51
N ASP A 52 3.20 -9.78 6.07
CA ASP A 52 2.83 -8.57 5.32
C ASP A 52 3.51 -7.30 5.84
N LEU A 53 4.19 -7.34 7.00
CA LEU A 53 4.87 -6.18 7.59
C LEU A 53 6.07 -5.65 6.79
N GLY A 54 6.54 -6.37 5.77
CA GLY A 54 7.63 -5.96 4.87
C GLY A 54 7.19 -5.63 3.45
N LYS A 55 5.91 -5.80 3.11
CA LYS A 55 5.40 -5.56 1.75
C LYS A 55 4.94 -4.11 1.62
N LYS A 56 5.13 -3.53 0.43
CA LYS A 56 4.73 -2.15 0.14
C LYS A 56 3.21 -2.04 0.07
N SER A 57 2.67 -0.89 0.42
CA SER A 57 1.26 -0.55 0.21
C SER A 57 1.04 0.04 -1.19
N ASN A 58 -0.19 -0.07 -1.71
CA ASN A 58 -0.61 0.51 -2.99
C ASN A 58 -0.33 2.03 -3.11
N SER A 59 -0.22 2.75 -1.98
CA SER A 59 0.12 4.18 -1.96
C SER A 59 1.50 4.50 -2.55
N VAL A 60 2.43 3.55 -2.55
CA VAL A 60 3.76 3.73 -3.14
C VAL A 60 3.66 3.97 -4.64
N LEU A 61 2.75 3.27 -5.34
CA LEU A 61 2.55 3.39 -6.78
C LEU A 61 2.17 4.82 -7.18
N SER A 62 1.32 5.49 -6.40
CA SER A 62 0.88 6.87 -6.67
C SER A 62 2.01 7.90 -6.57
N SER A 63 3.09 7.58 -5.84
CA SER A 63 4.27 8.45 -5.69
C SER A 63 5.27 8.30 -6.85
N LEU A 64 5.16 7.23 -7.63
CA LEU A 64 6.03 6.99 -8.76
C LEU A 64 5.77 8.03 -9.86
N ARG A 65 6.86 8.49 -10.47
CA ARG A 65 6.85 9.44 -11.58
C ARG A 65 7.92 9.01 -12.58
N GLN A 66 7.56 9.03 -13.86
CA GLN A 66 8.53 8.86 -14.93
C GLN A 66 9.50 10.05 -14.89
N ARG A 67 10.81 9.79 -14.98
CA ARG A 67 11.86 10.82 -14.97
C ARG A 67 12.04 11.45 -16.35
N LYS A 68 12.58 12.67 -16.41
CA LYS A 68 12.65 13.50 -17.65
C LYS A 68 13.36 12.83 -18.82
N GLU A 69 14.35 12.01 -18.51
CA GLU A 69 15.23 11.36 -19.48
C GLU A 69 15.02 9.84 -19.50
N GLU A 70 14.03 9.34 -18.74
CA GLU A 70 13.76 7.90 -18.62
C GLU A 70 12.84 7.45 -19.75
N LYS A 71 13.33 6.47 -20.52
CA LYS A 71 12.55 5.87 -21.60
C LYS A 71 11.33 5.17 -21.01
N LEU A 72 10.26 5.12 -21.79
CA LEU A 72 9.01 4.49 -21.39
C LEU A 72 9.19 3.01 -21.01
N LYS A 73 10.02 2.27 -21.75
CA LYS A 73 10.35 0.87 -21.44
C LYS A 73 11.04 0.73 -20.08
N ASP A 74 12.03 1.57 -19.79
CA ASP A 74 12.75 1.57 -18.51
C ASP A 74 11.80 1.92 -17.34
N TYR A 75 10.92 2.89 -17.56
CA TYR A 75 9.90 3.27 -16.59
C TYR A 75 8.93 2.13 -16.30
N LEU A 76 8.44 1.45 -17.34
CA LEU A 76 7.54 0.31 -17.23
C LEU A 76 8.18 -0.83 -16.43
N THR A 77 9.45 -1.14 -16.68
CA THR A 77 10.19 -2.16 -15.92
C THR A 77 10.27 -1.80 -14.42
N ARG A 78 10.63 -0.56 -14.09
CA ARG A 78 10.67 -0.10 -12.69
C ARG A 78 9.30 -0.14 -12.03
N PHE A 79 8.28 0.35 -12.73
CA PHE A 79 6.91 0.36 -12.22
C PHE A 79 6.40 -1.07 -11.97
N SER A 80 6.70 -2.01 -12.89
CA SER A 80 6.32 -3.41 -12.72
C SER A 80 7.01 -4.07 -11.53
N GLN A 81 8.27 -3.73 -11.26
CA GLN A 81 8.96 -4.19 -10.07
C GLN A 81 8.28 -3.67 -8.80
N ASP A 82 7.95 -2.37 -8.74
CA ASP A 82 7.24 -1.80 -7.58
C ASP A 82 5.85 -2.43 -7.39
N VAL A 83 5.11 -2.72 -8.46
CA VAL A 83 3.82 -3.44 -8.39
C VAL A 83 4.01 -4.85 -7.81
N SER A 84 5.09 -5.55 -8.16
CA SER A 84 5.38 -6.90 -7.65
C SER A 84 5.74 -6.93 -6.15
N GLU A 85 6.23 -5.80 -5.61
CA GLU A 85 6.59 -5.64 -4.20
C GLU A 85 5.40 -5.19 -3.33
N VAL A 86 4.28 -4.80 -3.94
CA VAL A 86 3.05 -4.40 -3.23
C VAL A 86 2.27 -5.63 -2.78
N HIS A 87 1.81 -5.62 -1.53
CA HIS A 87 0.84 -6.62 -1.07
C HIS A 87 -0.52 -6.34 -1.69
N ASP A 88 -1.05 -7.32 -2.43
CA ASP A 88 -2.36 -7.25 -3.07
C ASP A 88 -2.51 -5.98 -3.94
N PRO A 89 -1.78 -5.91 -5.07
CA PRO A 89 -1.83 -4.75 -5.94
C PRO A 89 -3.26 -4.54 -6.47
N ASN A 90 -3.77 -3.33 -6.28
CA ASN A 90 -5.07 -2.95 -6.79
C ASN A 90 -4.88 -2.42 -8.22
N ASP A 91 -5.40 -3.16 -9.19
CA ASP A 91 -5.31 -2.82 -10.62
C ASP A 91 -5.76 -1.39 -10.92
N ASN A 92 -6.88 -0.94 -10.33
CA ASN A 92 -7.38 0.42 -10.56
C ASN A 92 -6.40 1.49 -10.06
N VAL A 93 -5.79 1.24 -8.89
CA VAL A 93 -4.77 2.13 -8.32
C VAL A 93 -3.51 2.11 -9.17
N ALA A 94 -3.06 0.93 -9.61
CA ALA A 94 -1.88 0.78 -10.45
C ALA A 94 -2.06 1.48 -11.81
N VAL A 95 -3.21 1.26 -12.48
CA VAL A 95 -3.55 1.91 -13.74
C VAL A 95 -3.61 3.43 -13.60
N SER A 96 -4.36 3.91 -12.61
CA SER A 96 -4.50 5.35 -12.37
C SER A 96 -3.16 5.99 -12.01
N ALA A 97 -2.36 5.33 -11.19
CA ALA A 97 -1.02 5.80 -10.84
C ALA A 97 -0.11 5.85 -12.07
N PHE A 98 -0.11 4.82 -12.91
CA PHE A 98 0.68 4.78 -14.13
C PHE A 98 0.30 5.92 -15.08
N ILE A 99 -0.98 6.07 -15.42
CA ILE A 99 -1.46 7.12 -16.34
C ILE A 99 -1.11 8.53 -15.83
N ASN A 100 -1.24 8.77 -14.52
CA ASN A 100 -0.95 10.07 -13.92
C ASN A 100 0.54 10.35 -13.73
N SER A 101 1.40 9.34 -13.87
CA SER A 101 2.83 9.44 -13.62
C SER A 101 3.68 9.54 -14.89
N LEU A 102 3.07 9.31 -16.06
CA LEU A 102 3.67 9.49 -17.38
C LEU A 102 4.01 10.95 -17.66
N GLN A 103 5.13 11.18 -18.34
CA GLN A 103 5.50 12.51 -18.83
C GLN A 103 4.86 12.86 -20.17
N HIS A 104 4.59 11.84 -20.99
CA HIS A 104 4.09 12.03 -22.34
C HIS A 104 2.57 12.21 -22.33
N ASN A 105 2.13 13.43 -22.64
CA ASN A 105 0.70 13.76 -22.73
C ASN A 105 -0.03 12.92 -23.79
N GLN A 106 0.61 12.53 -24.89
CA GLN A 106 -0.07 11.76 -25.95
C GLN A 106 -0.41 10.34 -25.51
N LEU A 107 0.56 9.62 -24.91
CA LEU A 107 0.34 8.27 -24.39
C LEU A 107 -0.66 8.28 -23.22
N SER A 108 -0.55 9.24 -22.31
CA SER A 108 -1.48 9.31 -21.19
C SER A 108 -2.92 9.59 -21.66
N LEU A 109 -3.09 10.37 -22.74
CA LEU A 109 -4.40 10.58 -23.37
C LEU A 109 -4.91 9.32 -24.09
N SER A 110 -4.07 8.58 -24.81
CA SER A 110 -4.50 7.35 -25.50
C SER A 110 -4.90 6.27 -24.50
N LEU A 111 -4.16 6.11 -23.40
CA LEU A 111 -4.50 5.16 -22.33
C LEU A 111 -5.82 5.55 -21.63
N ARG A 112 -6.06 6.84 -21.41
CA ARG A 112 -7.35 7.32 -20.87
C ARG A 112 -8.53 7.03 -21.80
N GLN A 113 -8.32 7.03 -23.12
CA GLN A 113 -9.38 6.71 -24.08
C GLN A 113 -9.66 5.21 -24.16
N ARG A 114 -8.64 4.37 -24.00
CA ARG A 114 -8.80 2.91 -23.99
C ARG A 114 -9.38 2.38 -22.70
N GLU A 115 -9.21 3.10 -21.59
CA GLU A 115 -9.68 2.74 -20.25
C GLU A 115 -9.29 1.31 -19.85
N PRO A 116 -7.97 0.99 -19.77
CA PRO A 116 -7.53 -0.33 -19.35
C PRO A 116 -8.05 -0.63 -17.93
N THR A 117 -8.71 -1.78 -17.78
CA THR A 117 -9.35 -2.18 -16.53
C THR A 117 -8.42 -2.95 -15.59
N THR A 118 -7.38 -3.56 -16.14
CA THR A 118 -6.39 -4.36 -15.41
C THR A 118 -4.97 -3.84 -15.67
N TYR A 119 -4.06 -4.09 -14.73
CA TYR A 119 -2.65 -3.73 -14.92
C TYR A 119 -2.03 -4.46 -16.13
N ALA A 120 -2.38 -5.73 -16.35
CA ALA A 120 -1.89 -6.50 -17.50
C ALA A 120 -2.29 -5.88 -18.85
N SER A 121 -3.56 -5.49 -19.00
CA SER A 121 -4.03 -4.82 -20.23
C SER A 121 -3.30 -3.50 -20.49
N LEU A 122 -2.95 -2.78 -19.42
CA LEU A 122 -2.16 -1.55 -19.54
C LEU A 122 -0.73 -1.85 -20.01
N VAL A 123 -0.10 -2.92 -19.52
CA VAL A 123 1.24 -3.34 -19.97
C VAL A 123 1.23 -3.64 -21.47
N ASP A 124 0.26 -4.43 -21.94
CA ASP A 124 0.12 -4.78 -23.36
C ASP A 124 -0.05 -3.53 -24.24
N ASP A 125 -0.88 -2.57 -23.80
CA ASP A 125 -1.11 -1.31 -24.50
C ASP A 125 0.17 -0.46 -24.60
N VAL A 126 0.93 -0.39 -23.51
CA VAL A 126 2.18 0.38 -23.46
C VAL A 126 3.25 -0.27 -24.34
N GLU A 127 3.39 -1.59 -24.29
CA GLU A 127 4.32 -2.32 -25.16
C GLU A 127 3.96 -2.11 -26.64
N GLY A 128 2.68 -2.24 -27.00
CA GLY A 128 2.20 -1.96 -28.36
C GLY A 128 2.49 -0.53 -28.82
N TYR A 129 2.36 0.47 -27.93
CA TYR A 129 2.73 1.85 -28.24
C TYR A 129 4.23 1.98 -28.50
N THR A 130 5.08 1.37 -27.66
CA THR A 130 6.54 1.45 -27.86
C THR A 130 6.99 0.81 -29.17
N MET A 131 6.38 -0.30 -29.58
CA MET A 131 6.67 -0.94 -30.86
C MET A 131 6.25 -0.06 -32.05
N ALA A 132 5.05 0.52 -31.98
CA ALA A 132 4.55 1.42 -33.03
C ALA A 132 5.41 2.69 -33.16
N GLU A 133 5.89 3.24 -32.04
CA GLU A 133 6.78 4.40 -32.03
C GLU A 133 8.16 4.04 -32.65
N GLU A 134 8.71 2.87 -32.32
CA GLU A 134 9.97 2.37 -32.90
C GLU A 134 9.87 2.12 -34.42
N GLU A 135 8.77 1.52 -34.88
CA GLU A 135 8.52 1.30 -36.32
C GLU A 135 8.42 2.62 -37.08
N LYS A 136 7.69 3.60 -36.53
CA LYS A 136 7.56 4.93 -37.12
C LYS A 136 8.92 5.63 -37.24
N LEU A 137 9.75 5.55 -36.20
CA LEU A 137 11.11 6.11 -36.20
C LEU A 137 12.03 5.41 -37.21
N SER A 138 11.88 4.09 -37.39
CA SER A 138 12.61 3.33 -38.38
C SER A 138 12.29 3.79 -39.80
N HIS A 139 11.00 3.92 -40.12
CA HIS A 139 10.55 4.33 -41.44
C HIS A 139 11.01 5.76 -41.78
N GLU A 140 10.99 6.68 -40.82
CA GLU A 140 11.46 8.06 -41.02
C GLU A 140 12.96 8.12 -41.33
N ARG A 141 13.78 7.24 -40.75
CA ARG A 141 15.22 7.16 -41.05
C ARG A 141 15.53 6.61 -42.44
N GLU A 142 14.72 5.68 -42.94
CA GLU A 142 14.85 5.16 -44.30
C GLU A 142 14.55 6.24 -45.35
N LEU A 143 13.58 7.12 -45.08
CA LEU A 143 13.25 8.25 -45.97
C LEU A 143 14.37 9.31 -46.05
N ILE A 144 15.23 9.41 -45.03
CA ILE A 144 16.33 10.40 -44.99
C ILE A 144 17.61 9.90 -45.69
N HIS A 145 17.79 8.57 -45.80
CA HIS A 145 18.97 7.97 -46.44
C HIS A 145 18.74 7.42 -47.86
N GLY A 146 17.51 7.54 -48.40
CA GLY A 146 17.14 7.08 -49.74
C GLY A 146 17.15 8.18 -50.82
N SER A 147 18.13 9.08 -50.86
CA SER A 147 18.32 10.08 -51.94
C SER A 147 19.76 10.11 -52.43
#